data_AF-A0A973R099-F1
#
_entry.id   AF-A0A973R099-F1
#
_cell.length_a   1.000
_cell.length_b   1.000
_cell.length_c   1.000
_cell.angle_alpha   90.00
_cell.angle_beta   90.00
_cell.angle_gamma   90.00
#
_symmetry.space_group_name_H-M   'P 1'
#
loop_
_entity.id
_entity.type
_entity.pdbx_description
1 polymer ?
#
loop_
_entity_poly.entity_id
_entity_poly.type
_entity_poly.pdbx_seq_one_letter_code
_entity_poly.pdbx_strand_id
1 'polypeptide(L)'
;MSVQRGDLVAGRYRLGDPLGPAWRAHDEPEDAEVVLVPAPDGNPDAAPWRDRKAILPLRPSEPTATGDDGAWLVAAPVAARTLADAVAQWGTLPAEQVLMIAAGAVTALSGVGPHPNMTPDSILLTDEGKVLLLPLPTPQDALFDLGASLFLAAEGRSPFEPATGDPRQPNLAALIRGLMQKDPDHAAALDRVYAELSRLGAPLEAEHGADTLMEAQVASAAAAEEEPAADDVAAEAEPTVEAVDEPTHVAAVHDIPTQPMSIEEALAETGEADAVEDADTDVEVPTQSMSTEELLADSSDALQAADMPDGADEADSDDEPTQVAPTVAASDTSEPDS
;
A
#
# COMPACT_ATOMS: atom_id res chain seq x y z
N MET A 1 17.03 -6.17 10.62
CA MET A 1 17.02 -5.90 12.08
C MET A 1 15.64 -6.24 12.60
N SER A 2 15.51 -6.88 13.76
CA SER A 2 14.21 -7.26 14.33
C SER A 2 13.99 -6.42 15.58
N VAL A 3 13.20 -5.36 15.45
CA VAL A 3 12.73 -4.54 16.58
C VAL A 3 11.41 -5.11 17.08
N GLN A 4 11.14 -4.94 18.37
CA GLN A 4 9.94 -5.44 19.04
C GLN A 4 9.21 -4.32 19.79
N ARG A 5 7.93 -4.55 20.08
CA ARG A 5 7.15 -3.69 20.96
C ARG A 5 7.87 -3.53 22.30
N GLY A 6 7.96 -2.28 22.76
CA GLY A 6 8.60 -1.90 24.02
C GLY A 6 10.07 -1.51 23.89
N ASP A 7 10.72 -1.81 22.76
CA ASP A 7 12.11 -1.43 22.50
C ASP A 7 12.26 0.09 22.42
N LEU A 8 13.45 0.58 22.81
CA LEU A 8 13.80 2.00 22.76
C LEU A 8 14.71 2.24 21.56
N VAL A 9 14.15 2.83 20.50
CA VAL A 9 14.86 3.13 19.25
C VAL A 9 15.47 4.52 19.30
N ALA A 10 16.69 4.65 18.76
CA ALA A 10 17.47 5.89 18.73
C ALA A 10 17.66 6.54 20.13
N GLY A 11 17.58 5.72 21.18
CA GLY A 11 17.65 6.17 22.57
C GLY A 11 16.52 7.12 23.01
N ARG A 12 15.41 7.19 22.25
CA ARG A 12 14.37 8.21 22.42
C ARG A 12 12.95 7.71 22.28
N TYR A 13 12.70 6.83 21.31
CA TYR A 13 11.35 6.45 20.93
C TYR A 13 11.03 5.04 21.41
N ARG A 14 10.04 4.91 22.29
CA ARG A 14 9.58 3.62 22.79
C ARG A 14 8.53 3.04 21.86
N LEU A 15 8.82 1.88 21.26
CA LEU A 15 7.92 1.24 20.30
C LEU A 15 6.65 0.71 20.97
N GLY A 16 5.51 0.96 20.34
CA GLY A 16 4.19 0.50 20.70
C GLY A 16 3.69 -0.59 19.76
N ASP A 17 2.45 -0.46 19.32
CA ASP A 17 1.83 -1.40 18.38
C ASP A 17 2.34 -1.19 16.94
N PRO A 18 2.52 -2.26 16.16
CA PRO A 18 2.89 -2.16 14.76
C PRO A 18 1.78 -1.51 13.93
N LEU A 19 2.18 -0.87 12.83
CA LEU A 19 1.29 -0.28 11.82
C LEU A 19 1.86 -0.63 10.45
N GLY A 20 1.63 -1.88 10.01
CA GLY A 20 2.26 -2.45 8.83
C GLY A 20 3.79 -2.53 9.00
N PRO A 21 4.60 -1.98 8.07
CA PRO A 21 6.06 -1.90 8.24
C PRO A 21 6.48 -0.78 9.21
N ALA A 22 5.57 0.10 9.63
CA ALA A 22 5.82 1.17 10.57
C ALA A 22 5.47 0.76 12.01
N TRP A 23 5.79 1.63 12.97
CA TRP A 23 5.49 1.44 14.38
C TRP A 23 4.84 2.70 14.95
N ARG A 24 3.79 2.53 15.74
CA ARG A 24 3.39 3.57 16.70
C ARG A 24 4.46 3.62 17.78
N ALA A 25 4.86 4.81 18.21
CA ALA A 25 5.88 4.97 19.24
C ALA A 25 5.58 6.17 20.13
N HIS A 26 6.23 6.20 21.29
CA HIS A 26 6.18 7.30 22.23
C HIS A 26 7.56 7.97 22.31
N ASP A 27 7.59 9.27 22.07
CA ASP A 27 8.74 10.15 22.19
C ASP A 27 8.96 10.53 23.66
N GLU A 28 9.89 9.88 24.36
CA GLU A 28 10.04 10.03 25.83
C GLU A 28 10.42 11.45 26.29
N PRO A 29 11.35 12.18 25.63
CA PRO A 29 11.67 13.56 26.00
C PRO A 29 10.52 14.54 25.83
N GLU A 30 9.68 14.34 24.80
CA GLU A 30 8.57 15.26 24.48
C GLU A 30 7.21 14.82 25.02
N ASP A 31 7.13 13.61 25.61
CA ASP A 31 5.90 12.98 26.08
C ASP A 31 4.80 12.98 25.01
N ALA A 32 5.16 12.61 23.78
CA ALA A 32 4.30 12.70 22.60
C ALA A 32 4.22 11.39 21.82
N GLU A 33 3.07 11.09 21.23
CA GLU A 33 2.95 9.97 20.29
C GLU A 33 3.49 10.34 18.91
N VAL A 34 4.13 9.38 18.25
CA VAL A 34 4.68 9.50 16.89
C VAL A 34 4.49 8.19 16.11
N VAL A 35 4.70 8.25 14.80
CA VAL A 35 4.86 7.06 13.96
C VAL A 35 6.30 6.99 13.45
N LEU A 36 6.93 5.85 13.65
CA LEU A 36 8.27 5.55 13.15
C LEU A 36 8.18 4.67 11.91
N VAL A 37 8.72 5.16 10.81
CA VAL A 37 8.74 4.46 9.52
C VAL A 37 10.19 4.06 9.25
N PRO A 38 10.51 2.78 9.02
CA PRO A 38 11.88 2.37 8.77
C PRO A 38 12.40 3.03 7.49
N ALA A 39 13.60 3.59 7.55
CA ALA A 39 14.19 4.23 6.39
C ALA A 39 14.65 3.19 5.35
N PRO A 40 14.32 3.36 4.06
CA PRO A 40 14.81 2.50 3.00
C PRO A 40 16.34 2.55 2.96
N ASP A 41 16.98 1.37 2.83
CA ASP A 41 18.44 1.21 2.76
C ASP A 41 19.22 1.84 3.93
N GLY A 42 18.54 2.13 5.05
CA GLY A 42 19.14 2.80 6.21
C GLY A 42 19.44 4.29 6.00
N ASN A 43 18.90 4.93 4.95
CA ASN A 43 19.05 6.36 4.71
C ASN A 43 17.72 7.10 4.94
N PRO A 44 17.56 7.83 6.06
CA PRO A 44 16.31 8.51 6.39
C PRO A 44 16.22 9.85 5.64
N ASP A 45 16.10 9.83 4.32
CA ASP A 45 15.87 11.07 3.57
C ASP A 45 14.39 11.46 3.61
N ALA A 46 14.09 12.48 4.41
CA ALA A 46 12.75 13.04 4.58
C ALA A 46 12.36 14.02 3.46
N ALA A 47 13.33 14.58 2.73
CA ALA A 47 13.09 15.69 1.80
C ALA A 47 12.05 15.38 0.71
N PRO A 48 12.00 14.16 0.11
CA PRO A 48 11.02 13.85 -0.92
C PRO A 48 9.57 13.76 -0.42
N TRP A 49 9.36 13.73 0.89
CA TRP A 49 8.06 13.43 1.50
C TRP A 49 7.41 14.61 2.21
N ARG A 50 8.18 15.62 2.65
CA ARG A 50 7.72 16.68 3.57
C ARG A 50 6.46 17.44 3.15
N ASP A 51 6.28 17.67 1.84
CA ASP A 51 5.18 18.47 1.30
C ASP A 51 4.24 17.67 0.39
N ARG A 52 4.35 16.33 0.43
CA ARG A 52 3.61 15.47 -0.49
C ARG A 52 2.21 15.19 0.05
N LYS A 53 1.19 15.51 -0.77
CA LYS A 53 -0.22 15.22 -0.45
C LYS A 53 -0.44 13.71 -0.31
N ALA A 54 -1.37 13.35 0.57
CA ALA A 54 -1.75 11.96 0.86
C ALA A 54 -0.58 11.06 1.31
N ILE A 55 0.55 11.65 1.74
CA ILE A 55 1.60 10.96 2.49
C ILE A 55 1.45 11.31 3.96
N LEU A 56 1.79 10.35 4.83
CA LEU A 56 1.84 10.57 6.26
C LEU A 56 2.79 11.73 6.59
N PRO A 57 2.31 12.81 7.23
CA PRO A 57 3.10 14.02 7.41
C PRO A 57 4.26 13.79 8.39
N LEU A 58 5.46 14.17 7.96
CA LEU A 58 6.67 14.09 8.77
C LEU A 58 6.71 15.21 9.81
N ARG A 59 7.37 14.95 10.95
CA ARG A 59 7.56 15.99 11.97
C ARG A 59 8.47 17.11 11.44
N PRO A 60 8.10 18.40 11.59
CA PRO A 60 8.91 19.49 11.07
C PRO A 60 10.26 19.67 11.78
N SER A 61 10.28 19.51 13.11
CA SER A 61 11.47 19.72 13.95
C SER A 61 12.49 18.60 13.77
N GLU A 62 12.01 17.37 13.80
CA GLU A 62 12.84 16.17 13.79
C GLU A 62 12.18 15.08 12.93
N PRO A 63 12.33 15.17 11.59
CA PRO A 63 11.68 14.25 10.68
C PRO A 63 12.39 12.89 10.56
N THR A 64 13.54 12.73 11.23
CA THR A 64 14.39 11.56 11.11
C THR A 64 15.00 11.18 12.46
N ALA A 65 15.29 9.90 12.65
CA ALA A 65 15.97 9.38 13.83
C ALA A 65 16.91 8.24 13.43
N THR A 66 18.10 8.20 14.01
CA THR A 66 19.10 7.15 13.75
C THR A 66 19.62 6.60 15.06
N GLY A 67 19.72 5.28 15.16
CA GLY A 67 20.32 4.57 16.29
C GLY A 67 20.94 3.25 15.86
N ASP A 68 21.35 2.45 16.84
CA ASP A 68 21.94 1.12 16.60
C ASP A 68 20.94 0.18 15.89
N ASP A 69 19.64 0.39 16.09
CA ASP A 69 18.56 -0.37 15.47
C ASP A 69 18.19 0.11 14.05
N GLY A 70 18.94 1.07 13.50
CA GLY A 70 18.78 1.58 12.15
C GLY A 70 18.31 3.03 12.08
N ALA A 71 17.89 3.42 10.89
CA ALA A 71 17.41 4.76 10.59
C ALA A 71 15.90 4.77 10.33
N TRP A 72 15.25 5.85 10.72
CA TRP A 72 13.80 5.98 10.77
C TRP A 72 13.39 7.37 10.30
N LEU A 73 12.25 7.44 9.60
CA LEU A 73 11.50 8.68 9.43
C LEU A 73 10.52 8.80 10.60
N VAL A 74 10.39 10.02 11.13
CA VAL A 74 9.52 10.32 12.27
C VAL A 74 8.35 11.16 11.78
N ALA A 75 7.16 10.59 11.89
CA ALA A 75 5.92 11.18 11.42
C ALA A 75 5.00 11.57 12.57
N ALA A 76 4.05 12.46 12.26
CA ALA A 76 3.01 12.86 13.20
C ALA A 76 2.18 11.63 13.64
N PRO A 77 1.65 11.63 14.87
CA PRO A 77 0.76 10.57 15.31
C PRO A 77 -0.50 10.57 14.44
N VAL A 78 -0.96 9.38 14.06
CA VAL A 78 -2.19 9.20 13.29
C VAL A 78 -3.04 8.09 13.91
N ALA A 79 -4.33 8.36 14.05
CA ALA A 79 -5.32 7.34 14.36
C ALA A 79 -5.71 6.64 13.06
N ALA A 80 -4.92 5.64 12.65
CA ALA A 80 -5.15 4.87 11.43
C ALA A 80 -4.91 3.38 11.60
N ARG A 81 -5.44 2.61 10.66
CA ARG A 81 -5.09 1.19 10.46
C ARG A 81 -4.60 0.98 9.04
N THR A 82 -3.86 -0.09 8.80
CA THR A 82 -3.47 -0.43 7.44
C THR A 82 -4.68 -0.95 6.66
N LEU A 83 -4.63 -0.88 5.33
CA LEU A 83 -5.64 -1.51 4.48
C LEU A 83 -5.66 -3.03 4.70
N ALA A 84 -4.49 -3.66 4.92
CA ALA A 84 -4.39 -5.08 5.26
C ALA A 84 -5.20 -5.40 6.53
N ASP A 85 -5.01 -4.62 7.60
CA ASP A 85 -5.72 -4.80 8.87
C ASP A 85 -7.23 -4.54 8.70
N ALA A 86 -7.60 -3.53 7.93
CA ALA A 86 -9.00 -3.21 7.64
C ALA A 86 -9.71 -4.38 6.92
N VAL A 87 -9.08 -4.95 5.90
CA VAL A 87 -9.62 -6.11 5.17
C VAL A 87 -9.64 -7.36 6.05
N ALA A 88 -8.62 -7.58 6.87
CA ALA A 88 -8.60 -8.69 7.82
C ALA A 88 -9.73 -8.57 8.87
N GLN A 89 -10.04 -7.34 9.29
CA GLN A 89 -11.06 -7.07 10.29
C GLN A 89 -12.49 -7.07 9.73
N TRP A 90 -12.69 -6.51 8.54
CA TRP A 90 -14.03 -6.26 7.98
C TRP A 90 -14.36 -7.09 6.74
N GLY A 91 -13.38 -7.80 6.18
CA GLY A 91 -13.52 -8.50 4.91
C GLY A 91 -13.47 -7.53 3.73
N THR A 92 -14.35 -7.74 2.76
CA THR A 92 -14.45 -6.92 1.55
C THR A 92 -14.96 -5.52 1.87
N LEU A 93 -14.32 -4.50 1.30
CA LEU A 93 -14.74 -3.11 1.46
C LEU A 93 -15.81 -2.70 0.43
N PRO A 94 -16.72 -1.79 0.78
CA PRO A 94 -17.68 -1.22 -0.16
C PRO A 94 -17.00 -0.51 -1.33
N ALA A 95 -17.66 -0.51 -2.49
CA ALA A 95 -17.15 0.09 -3.72
C ALA A 95 -16.67 1.54 -3.54
N GLU A 96 -17.47 2.32 -2.82
CA GLU A 96 -17.19 3.73 -2.52
C GLU A 96 -15.89 3.90 -1.71
N GLN A 97 -15.66 3.03 -0.73
CA GLN A 97 -14.43 3.05 0.06
C GLN A 97 -13.21 2.67 -0.78
N VAL A 98 -13.35 1.70 -1.68
CA VAL A 98 -12.27 1.34 -2.63
C VAL A 98 -11.95 2.51 -3.57
N LEU A 99 -12.96 3.26 -4.03
CA LEU A 99 -12.74 4.46 -4.84
C LEU A 99 -12.05 5.59 -4.07
N MET A 100 -12.40 5.80 -2.78
CA MET A 100 -11.70 6.77 -1.92
C MET A 100 -10.23 6.38 -1.73
N ILE A 101 -9.94 5.09 -1.51
CA ILE A 101 -8.57 4.56 -1.42
C ILE A 101 -7.79 4.84 -2.70
N ALA A 102 -8.40 4.53 -3.86
CA ALA A 102 -7.79 4.79 -5.16
C ALA A 102 -7.51 6.28 -5.37
N ALA A 103 -8.45 7.17 -5.03
CA ALA A 103 -8.28 8.61 -5.15
C ALA A 103 -7.14 9.15 -4.28
N GLY A 104 -7.06 8.72 -3.01
CA GLY A 104 -5.97 9.13 -2.11
C GLY A 104 -4.61 8.64 -2.60
N ALA A 105 -4.51 7.38 -3.02
CA ALA A 105 -3.28 6.80 -3.53
C ALA A 105 -2.80 7.48 -4.84
N VAL A 106 -3.70 7.76 -5.77
CA VAL A 106 -3.37 8.49 -7.02
C VAL A 106 -2.93 9.92 -6.72
N THR A 107 -3.57 10.60 -5.77
CA THR A 107 -3.15 11.93 -5.31
C THR A 107 -1.71 11.90 -4.80
N ALA A 108 -1.33 10.85 -4.06
CA ALA A 108 0.06 10.68 -3.64
C ALA A 108 1.00 10.43 -4.84
N LEU A 109 0.60 9.62 -5.84
CA LEU A 109 1.42 9.34 -7.03
C LEU A 109 1.71 10.58 -7.87
N SER A 110 0.79 11.54 -7.94
CA SER A 110 0.98 12.78 -8.70
C SER A 110 2.05 13.72 -8.12
N GLY A 111 2.54 13.47 -6.90
CA GLY A 111 3.63 14.24 -6.30
C GLY A 111 4.99 13.99 -6.94
N VAL A 112 5.84 15.02 -6.97
CA VAL A 112 7.24 14.91 -7.42
C VAL A 112 8.05 14.09 -6.42
N GLY A 113 8.88 13.16 -6.91
CA GLY A 113 9.78 12.35 -6.09
C GLY A 113 9.59 10.84 -6.32
N PRO A 114 10.18 9.99 -5.46
CA PRO A 114 10.05 8.54 -5.57
C PRO A 114 8.59 8.12 -5.38
N HIS A 115 8.12 7.12 -6.12
CA HIS A 115 6.76 6.62 -5.93
C HIS A 115 6.62 5.93 -4.56
N PRO A 116 5.58 6.26 -3.78
CA PRO A 116 5.32 5.58 -2.52
C PRO A 116 4.90 4.13 -2.75
N ASN A 117 5.13 3.29 -1.76
CA ASN A 117 4.71 1.92 -1.72
C ASN A 117 3.19 1.82 -1.57
N MET A 118 2.56 1.06 -2.46
CA MET A 118 1.11 0.91 -2.55
C MET A 118 0.61 -0.44 -2.04
N THR A 119 1.43 -1.20 -1.30
CA THR A 119 0.97 -2.44 -0.67
C THR A 119 -0.10 -2.18 0.38
N PRO A 120 -0.93 -3.20 0.72
CA PRO A 120 -1.98 -3.05 1.71
C PRO A 120 -1.47 -2.61 3.10
N ASP A 121 -0.23 -2.98 3.46
CA ASP A 121 0.41 -2.58 4.71
C ASP A 121 0.91 -1.12 4.70
N SER A 122 1.07 -0.52 3.52
CA SER A 122 1.57 0.85 3.34
C SER A 122 0.47 1.88 3.18
N ILE A 123 -0.76 1.42 2.88
CA ILE A 123 -1.95 2.27 2.76
C ILE A 123 -2.61 2.37 4.14
N LEU A 124 -2.73 3.59 4.65
CA LEU A 124 -3.35 3.89 5.93
C LEU A 124 -4.75 4.47 5.73
N LEU A 125 -5.72 3.91 6.44
CA LEU A 125 -7.08 4.40 6.55
C LEU A 125 -7.22 5.08 7.91
N THR A 126 -7.37 6.40 7.93
CA THR A 126 -7.55 7.16 9.17
C THR A 126 -9.00 7.08 9.65
N ASP A 127 -9.21 7.25 10.95
CA ASP A 127 -10.56 7.27 11.53
C ASP A 127 -11.38 8.47 11.03
N GLU A 128 -10.72 9.53 10.53
CA GLU A 128 -11.33 10.67 9.84
C GLU A 128 -11.61 10.41 8.35
N GLY A 129 -11.57 9.16 7.91
CA GLY A 129 -11.89 8.80 6.54
C GLY A 129 -10.86 9.22 5.49
N LYS A 130 -9.65 9.63 5.92
CA LYS A 130 -8.57 10.00 5.01
C LYS A 130 -7.75 8.77 4.63
N VAL A 131 -7.20 8.82 3.43
CA VAL A 131 -6.27 7.82 2.92
C VAL A 131 -4.89 8.46 2.89
N LEU A 132 -3.96 7.89 3.64
CA LEU A 132 -2.57 8.31 3.70
C LEU A 132 -1.67 7.14 3.31
N LEU A 133 -0.49 7.43 2.78
CA LEU A 133 0.53 6.41 2.53
C LEU A 133 1.72 6.61 3.44
N LEU A 134 2.35 5.50 3.80
CA LEU A 134 3.65 5.55 4.44
C LEU A 134 4.70 6.13 3.47
N PRO A 135 5.65 6.95 3.95
CA PRO A 135 6.74 7.54 3.17
C PRO A 135 7.84 6.50 2.88
N LEU A 136 7.45 5.39 2.24
CA LEU A 136 8.31 4.30 1.84
C LEU A 136 8.35 4.28 0.31
N PRO A 137 9.52 4.33 -0.34
CA PRO A 137 9.59 4.21 -1.78
C PRO A 137 9.29 2.76 -2.21
N THR A 138 8.71 2.59 -3.40
CA THR A 138 8.65 1.27 -4.05
C THR A 138 9.65 1.18 -5.20
N PRO A 139 10.39 0.07 -5.32
CA PRO A 139 11.17 -0.22 -6.52
C PRO A 139 10.32 -0.85 -7.64
N GLN A 140 9.05 -1.19 -7.34
CA GLN A 140 8.13 -1.85 -8.26
C GLN A 140 7.23 -0.83 -8.96
N ASP A 141 6.35 -1.33 -9.84
CA ASP A 141 5.36 -0.51 -10.51
C ASP A 141 4.22 -0.15 -9.54
N ALA A 142 4.25 1.08 -9.03
CA ALA A 142 3.32 1.55 -8.01
C ALA A 142 1.84 1.48 -8.45
N LEU A 143 1.54 1.60 -9.76
CA LEU A 143 0.18 1.46 -10.25
C LEU A 143 -0.29 0.02 -10.21
N PHE A 144 0.61 -0.92 -10.55
CA PHE A 144 0.32 -2.34 -10.44
C PHE A 144 0.07 -2.75 -8.99
N ASP A 145 0.93 -2.30 -8.07
CA ASP A 145 0.78 -2.55 -6.63
C ASP A 145 -0.54 -1.97 -6.10
N LEU A 146 -0.90 -0.76 -6.54
CA LEU A 146 -2.19 -0.16 -6.20
C LEU A 146 -3.35 -1.01 -6.73
N GLY A 147 -3.28 -1.46 -7.98
CA GLY A 147 -4.29 -2.36 -8.57
C GLY A 147 -4.47 -3.64 -7.74
N ALA A 148 -3.38 -4.25 -7.30
CA ALA A 148 -3.42 -5.45 -6.46
C ALA A 148 -4.02 -5.17 -5.08
N SER A 149 -3.69 -4.04 -4.45
CA SER A 149 -4.25 -3.62 -3.16
C SER A 149 -5.75 -3.30 -3.25
N LEU A 150 -6.20 -2.65 -4.33
CA LEU A 150 -7.63 -2.39 -4.56
C LEU A 150 -8.40 -3.68 -4.84
N PHE A 151 -7.78 -4.65 -5.53
CA PHE A 151 -8.35 -5.98 -5.70
C PHE A 151 -8.56 -6.67 -4.35
N LEU A 152 -7.52 -6.67 -3.49
CA LEU A 152 -7.62 -7.21 -2.13
C LEU A 152 -8.73 -6.53 -1.34
N ALA A 153 -8.83 -5.20 -1.42
CA ALA A 153 -9.88 -4.44 -0.74
C ALA A 153 -11.28 -4.84 -1.23
N ALA A 154 -11.48 -4.98 -2.54
CA ALA A 154 -12.79 -5.29 -3.12
C ALA A 154 -13.22 -6.75 -2.93
N GLU A 155 -12.27 -7.69 -2.94
CA GLU A 155 -12.55 -9.13 -3.00
C GLU A 155 -12.13 -9.89 -1.74
N GLY A 156 -11.39 -9.26 -0.83
CA GLY A 156 -10.92 -9.86 0.43
C GLY A 156 -9.82 -10.92 0.24
N ARG A 157 -9.28 -11.05 -0.97
CA ARG A 157 -8.28 -12.06 -1.35
C ARG A 157 -7.30 -11.53 -2.39
N SER A 158 -6.15 -12.19 -2.52
CA SER A 158 -5.12 -11.76 -3.46
C SER A 158 -5.50 -12.03 -4.93
N PRO A 159 -5.22 -11.11 -5.86
CA PRO A 159 -5.40 -11.34 -7.30
C PRO A 159 -4.51 -12.48 -7.84
N PHE A 160 -3.48 -12.88 -7.10
CA PHE A 160 -2.52 -13.92 -7.52
C PHE A 160 -2.86 -15.32 -7.03
N GLU A 161 -3.94 -15.48 -6.27
CA GLU A 161 -4.42 -16.80 -5.87
C GLU A 161 -5.04 -17.55 -7.07
N PRO A 162 -4.82 -18.88 -7.20
CA PRO A 162 -5.17 -19.64 -8.39
C PRO A 162 -6.69 -19.74 -8.69
N ALA A 163 -7.54 -19.42 -7.71
CA ALA A 163 -9.00 -19.40 -7.86
C ALA A 163 -9.57 -17.98 -8.05
N THR A 164 -8.69 -17.01 -8.29
CA THR A 164 -9.07 -15.61 -8.41
C THR A 164 -9.46 -15.27 -9.84
N GLY A 165 -10.74 -14.94 -10.02
CA GLY A 165 -11.30 -14.46 -11.28
C GLY A 165 -11.31 -12.93 -11.36
N ASP A 166 -12.09 -12.39 -12.30
CA ASP A 166 -12.34 -10.95 -12.37
C ASP A 166 -13.01 -10.43 -11.07
N PRO A 167 -12.79 -9.16 -10.70
CA PRO A 167 -13.51 -8.54 -9.59
C PRO A 167 -15.01 -8.65 -9.78
N ARG A 168 -15.74 -9.02 -8.72
CA ARG A 168 -17.20 -9.15 -8.70
C ARG A 168 -17.90 -7.82 -8.94
N GLN A 169 -17.24 -6.72 -8.61
CA GLN A 169 -17.78 -5.37 -8.80
C GLN A 169 -17.43 -4.86 -10.21
N PRO A 170 -18.38 -4.85 -11.17
CA PRO A 170 -18.07 -4.54 -12.58
C PRO A 170 -17.56 -3.12 -12.79
N ASN A 171 -18.01 -2.18 -11.96
CA ASN A 171 -17.58 -0.78 -12.03
C ASN A 171 -16.12 -0.60 -11.61
N LEU A 172 -15.62 -1.41 -10.67
CA LEU A 172 -14.22 -1.40 -10.24
C LEU A 172 -13.34 -2.28 -11.13
N ALA A 173 -13.90 -3.32 -11.75
CA ALA A 173 -13.15 -4.28 -12.55
C ALA A 173 -12.35 -3.62 -13.68
N ALA A 174 -12.94 -2.63 -14.38
CA ALA A 174 -12.25 -1.90 -15.43
C ALA A 174 -11.06 -1.09 -14.90
N LEU A 175 -11.24 -0.37 -13.79
CA LEU A 175 -10.21 0.41 -13.13
C LEU A 175 -9.05 -0.48 -12.64
N ILE A 176 -9.37 -1.53 -11.89
CA ILE A 176 -8.37 -2.47 -11.33
C ILE A 176 -7.59 -3.16 -12.45
N ARG A 177 -8.27 -3.62 -13.51
CA ARG A 177 -7.60 -4.22 -14.68
C ARG A 177 -6.73 -3.20 -15.42
N GLY A 178 -7.14 -1.94 -15.47
CA GLY A 178 -6.33 -0.86 -16.03
C GLY A 178 -5.04 -0.62 -15.25
N LEU A 179 -5.14 -0.61 -13.91
CA LEU A 179 -4.00 -0.45 -13.01
C LEU A 179 -3.01 -1.62 -13.07
N MET A 180 -3.53 -2.85 -13.21
CA MET A 180 -2.71 -4.06 -13.28
C MET A 180 -2.11 -4.33 -14.67
N GLN A 181 -2.39 -3.50 -15.68
CA GLN A 181 -1.72 -3.59 -16.97
C GLN A 181 -0.35 -2.96 -16.89
N LYS A 182 0.66 -3.68 -17.38
CA LYS A 182 2.02 -3.16 -17.51
C LYS A 182 2.06 -2.15 -18.65
N ASP A 183 2.01 -0.86 -18.33
CA ASP A 183 2.18 0.22 -19.28
C ASP A 183 3.59 0.85 -19.16
N PRO A 184 4.38 0.93 -20.23
CA PRO A 184 5.64 1.66 -20.21
C PRO A 184 5.50 3.18 -19.99
N ASP A 185 4.34 3.79 -20.32
CA ASP A 185 4.07 5.21 -20.12
C ASP A 185 3.22 5.45 -18.87
N HIS A 186 3.92 5.58 -17.74
CA HIS A 186 3.31 5.78 -16.43
C HIS A 186 2.48 7.07 -16.34
N ALA A 187 2.89 8.15 -17.02
CA ALA A 187 2.16 9.42 -16.98
C ALA A 187 0.81 9.29 -17.70
N ALA A 188 0.80 8.70 -18.89
CA ALA A 188 -0.44 8.44 -19.62
C ALA A 188 -1.35 7.45 -18.87
N ALA A 189 -0.77 6.49 -18.14
CA ALA A 189 -1.52 5.57 -17.29
C ALA A 189 -2.21 6.30 -16.13
N LEU A 190 -1.50 7.18 -15.42
CA LEU A 190 -2.06 8.00 -14.35
C LEU A 190 -3.21 8.90 -14.85
N ASP A 191 -3.05 9.56 -15.99
CA ASP A 191 -4.11 10.41 -16.57
C ASP A 191 -5.39 9.62 -16.87
N ARG A 192 -5.25 8.40 -17.40
CA ARG A 192 -6.40 7.51 -17.64
C ARG A 192 -7.07 7.06 -16.35
N VAL A 193 -6.28 6.73 -15.33
CA VAL A 193 -6.80 6.35 -14.00
C VAL A 193 -7.56 7.53 -13.39
N TYR A 194 -7.03 8.75 -13.48
CA TYR A 194 -7.68 9.95 -12.99
C TYR A 194 -9.01 10.22 -13.70
N ALA A 195 -9.04 10.07 -15.02
CA ALA A 195 -10.27 10.20 -15.82
C ALA A 195 -11.32 9.14 -15.43
N GLU A 196 -10.88 7.91 -15.18
CA GLU A 196 -11.78 6.81 -14.79
C GLU A 196 -12.32 7.00 -13.36
N LEU A 197 -11.48 7.42 -12.42
CA LEU A 197 -11.91 7.76 -11.06
C LEU A 197 -12.91 8.92 -11.07
N SER A 198 -12.67 9.94 -11.89
CA SER A 198 -13.60 11.06 -12.09
C SER A 198 -14.94 10.57 -12.64
N ARG A 199 -14.92 9.67 -13.62
CA ARG A 199 -16.12 9.07 -14.23
C ARG A 199 -16.92 8.24 -13.22
N LEU A 200 -16.24 7.59 -12.28
CA LEU A 200 -16.83 6.78 -11.22
C LEU A 200 -17.29 7.61 -10.00
N GLY A 201 -17.07 8.94 -10.01
CA GLY A 201 -17.49 9.84 -8.94
C GLY A 201 -16.55 9.85 -7.73
N ALA A 202 -15.29 9.44 -7.88
CA ALA A 202 -14.33 9.46 -6.79
C ALA A 202 -13.99 10.91 -6.38
N PRO A 203 -13.86 11.20 -5.07
CA PRO A 203 -13.57 12.54 -4.57
C PRO A 203 -12.09 12.90 -4.73
N LEU A 204 -11.67 13.29 -5.93
CA LEU A 204 -10.26 13.57 -6.26
C LEU A 204 -9.73 14.90 -5.68
N GLU A 205 -10.61 15.85 -5.35
CA GLU A 205 -10.22 17.19 -4.86
C GLU A 205 -10.65 17.49 -3.41
N ALA A 206 -11.45 16.62 -2.79
CA ALA A 206 -11.93 16.89 -1.44
C ALA A 206 -10.82 16.58 -0.42
N GLU A 207 -10.42 17.57 0.35
CA GLU A 207 -9.87 17.31 1.68
C GLU A 207 -10.95 16.54 2.44
N HIS A 208 -10.80 15.22 2.55
CA HIS A 208 -11.86 14.34 3.03
C HIS A 208 -12.28 14.76 4.46
N GLY A 209 -13.57 15.03 4.64
CA GLY A 209 -14.18 15.20 5.96
C GLY A 209 -14.55 13.84 6.54
N ALA A 210 -14.39 13.68 7.86
CA ALA A 210 -14.62 12.44 8.61
C ALA A 210 -16.00 11.80 8.42
N ASP A 211 -17.00 12.59 8.01
CA ASP A 211 -18.39 12.18 8.00
C ASP A 211 -18.69 11.12 6.90
N THR A 212 -18.01 11.14 5.76
CA THR A 212 -18.37 10.26 4.62
C THR A 212 -18.01 8.79 4.85
N LEU A 213 -16.90 8.52 5.55
CA LEU A 213 -16.43 7.14 5.73
C LEU A 213 -17.17 6.45 6.88
N MET A 214 -17.51 7.20 7.94
CA MET A 214 -18.32 6.68 9.04
C MET A 214 -19.78 6.42 8.60
N GLU A 215 -20.36 7.29 7.76
CA GLU A 215 -21.68 7.04 7.16
C GLU A 215 -21.67 5.82 6.23
N ALA A 216 -20.66 5.66 5.38
CA ALA A 216 -20.54 4.50 4.50
C ALA A 216 -20.35 3.18 5.30
N GLN A 217 -19.59 3.20 6.39
CA GLN A 217 -19.41 2.05 7.28
C GLN A 217 -20.69 1.70 8.02
N VAL A 218 -21.42 2.68 8.55
CA VAL A 218 -22.72 2.45 9.22
C VAL A 218 -23.74 1.92 8.22
N ALA A 219 -23.78 2.45 6.99
CA ALA A 219 -24.66 1.97 5.94
C ALA A 219 -24.33 0.53 5.51
N SER A 220 -23.03 0.19 5.41
CA SER A 220 -22.59 -1.17 5.08
C SER A 220 -22.89 -2.16 6.21
N ALA A 221 -22.71 -1.77 7.47
CA ALA A 221 -23.05 -2.61 8.62
C ALA A 221 -24.56 -2.86 8.71
N ALA A 222 -25.37 -1.83 8.45
CA ALA A 222 -26.82 -1.98 8.39
C ALA A 222 -27.26 -2.91 7.23
N ALA A 223 -26.63 -2.80 6.06
CA ALA A 223 -26.92 -3.68 4.92
C ALA A 223 -26.51 -5.15 5.17
N ALA A 224 -25.50 -5.40 5.99
CA ALA A 224 -25.08 -6.75 6.38
C ALA A 224 -26.01 -7.38 7.42
N GLU A 225 -26.67 -6.58 8.27
CA GLU A 225 -27.68 -7.05 9.22
C GLU A 225 -29.06 -7.27 8.58
N GLU A 226 -29.31 -6.70 7.39
CA GLU A 226 -30.58 -6.80 6.67
C GLU A 226 -30.65 -7.98 5.67
N GLU A 227 -29.67 -8.88 5.65
CA GLU A 227 -29.89 -10.19 5.02
C GLU A 227 -31.02 -10.90 5.78
N PRO A 228 -32.14 -11.23 5.11
CA PRO A 228 -33.24 -11.89 5.77
C PRO A 228 -32.73 -13.25 6.22
N ALA A 229 -32.64 -13.43 7.55
CA ALA A 229 -32.66 -14.75 8.16
C ALA A 229 -33.77 -15.52 7.45
N ALA A 230 -33.38 -16.54 6.69
CA ALA A 230 -34.30 -17.44 6.05
C ALA A 230 -35.01 -18.22 7.16
N ASP A 231 -36.04 -17.59 7.72
CA ASP A 231 -37.05 -18.21 8.56
C ASP A 231 -37.75 -19.27 7.71
N ASP A 232 -37.29 -20.51 7.89
CA ASP A 232 -38.11 -21.63 8.35
C ASP A 232 -39.60 -21.57 7.93
N VAL A 233 -39.86 -21.67 6.62
CA VAL A 233 -41.20 -22.01 6.11
C VAL A 233 -41.34 -23.54 6.12
N ALA A 234 -41.49 -24.09 7.32
CA ALA A 234 -41.83 -25.50 7.54
C ALA A 234 -43.10 -25.60 8.41
N ALA A 235 -44.28 -25.37 7.81
CA ALA A 235 -45.62 -25.73 8.29
C ALA A 235 -46.64 -25.17 7.25
N GLU A 236 -47.59 -25.88 6.65
CA GLU A 236 -48.31 -27.10 6.99
C GLU A 236 -48.77 -27.78 5.68
N ALA A 237 -48.54 -29.08 5.55
CA ALA A 237 -49.26 -29.93 4.60
C ALA A 237 -49.74 -31.17 5.36
N GLU A 238 -51.04 -31.20 5.63
CA GLU A 238 -51.72 -32.33 6.27
C GLU A 238 -51.59 -33.60 5.42
N PRO A 239 -51.26 -34.77 6.02
CA PRO A 239 -51.53 -36.05 5.40
C PRO A 239 -52.74 -36.72 6.06
N THR A 240 -53.70 -37.07 5.21
CA THR A 240 -54.81 -37.98 5.47
C THR A 240 -54.34 -39.32 6.04
N VAL A 241 -55.01 -39.70 7.12
CA VAL A 241 -55.06 -41.02 7.77
C VAL A 241 -55.38 -42.15 6.77
N GLU A 242 -54.49 -43.14 6.66
CA GLU A 242 -54.89 -44.52 6.39
C GLU A 242 -53.97 -45.49 7.15
N ALA A 243 -54.59 -46.35 7.94
CA ALA A 243 -53.97 -47.23 8.92
C ALA A 243 -53.61 -48.58 8.32
N VAL A 244 -52.36 -49.06 8.48
CA VAL A 244 -52.02 -50.50 8.41
C VAL A 244 -50.75 -50.80 9.22
N ASP A 245 -50.92 -51.69 10.20
CA ASP A 245 -50.02 -52.66 10.87
C ASP A 245 -48.57 -52.34 11.27
N GLU A 246 -48.32 -52.53 12.58
CA GLU A 246 -47.04 -52.90 13.19
C GLU A 246 -46.49 -54.23 12.58
N PRO A 247 -45.16 -54.43 12.55
CA PRO A 247 -44.51 -55.03 13.72
C PRO A 247 -43.11 -54.46 14.04
N THR A 248 -42.87 -54.29 15.34
CA THR A 248 -41.72 -54.81 16.10
C THR A 248 -40.45 -55.14 15.30
N HIS A 249 -39.32 -54.49 15.61
CA HIS A 249 -38.07 -55.15 16.03
C HIS A 249 -36.88 -54.20 16.23
N VAL A 250 -36.28 -54.33 17.43
CA VAL A 250 -34.83 -54.33 17.73
C VAL A 250 -34.07 -53.00 17.70
N ALA A 251 -33.74 -52.56 18.92
CA ALA A 251 -32.65 -51.66 19.24
C ALA A 251 -31.29 -52.23 18.77
N ALA A 252 -30.52 -51.43 18.03
CA ALA A 252 -29.09 -51.63 17.85
C ALA A 252 -28.37 -50.34 18.23
N VAL A 253 -27.80 -50.35 19.44
CA VAL A 253 -26.75 -49.44 19.89
C VAL A 253 -25.54 -49.69 19.00
N HIS A 254 -25.14 -48.71 18.19
CA HIS A 254 -23.83 -48.71 17.53
C HIS A 254 -22.87 -47.84 18.35
N ASP A 255 -22.08 -48.54 19.17
CA ASP A 255 -20.82 -48.05 19.71
C ASP A 255 -19.88 -47.70 18.54
N ILE A 256 -19.43 -46.45 18.47
CA ILE A 256 -18.35 -46.02 17.58
C ILE A 256 -17.05 -46.12 18.39
N PRO A 257 -16.11 -47.05 18.06
CA PRO A 257 -14.81 -47.06 18.70
C PRO A 257 -13.93 -45.96 18.09
N THR A 258 -13.64 -44.92 18.88
CA THR A 258 -12.51 -44.01 18.64
C THR A 258 -11.19 -44.75 18.87
N GLN A 259 -10.47 -45.05 17.79
CA GLN A 259 -9.05 -45.40 17.84
C GLN A 259 -8.25 -44.22 17.24
N PRO A 260 -7.19 -43.72 17.91
CA PRO A 260 -6.34 -42.70 17.33
C PRO A 260 -5.40 -43.33 16.28
N MET A 261 -5.44 -42.81 15.05
CA MET A 261 -4.44 -43.14 14.01
C MET A 261 -3.13 -42.42 14.32
N SER A 262 -2.06 -43.18 14.50
CA SER A 262 -0.70 -42.67 14.71
C SER A 262 -0.06 -42.19 13.40
N ILE A 263 0.66 -41.06 13.46
CA ILE A 263 1.24 -40.28 12.34
C ILE A 263 2.56 -40.87 11.78
N GLU A 264 2.82 -42.18 11.92
CA GLU A 264 4.12 -42.76 11.52
C GLU A 264 4.08 -43.74 10.32
N GLU A 265 2.96 -43.87 9.61
CA GLU A 265 2.83 -44.84 8.50
C GLU A 265 2.53 -44.20 7.13
N ALA A 266 2.93 -42.94 6.90
CA ALA A 266 2.71 -42.24 5.62
C ALA A 266 3.99 -42.03 4.77
N LEU A 267 5.11 -42.70 5.08
CA LEU A 267 6.42 -42.41 4.44
C LEU A 267 7.16 -43.63 3.88
N ALA A 268 6.44 -44.66 3.44
CA ALA A 268 7.08 -45.84 2.84
C ALA A 268 6.26 -46.46 1.70
N GLU A 269 6.01 -45.73 0.60
CA GLU A 269 5.65 -46.39 -0.66
C GLU A 269 5.84 -45.43 -1.86
N THR A 270 6.99 -45.53 -2.53
CA THR A 270 7.13 -45.63 -3.99
C THR A 270 8.62 -45.63 -4.34
N GLY A 271 9.18 -46.82 -4.44
CA GLY A 271 10.42 -47.08 -5.17
C GLY A 271 10.11 -47.87 -6.44
N GLU A 272 11.05 -47.79 -7.40
CA GLU A 272 11.19 -48.63 -8.60
C GLU A 272 10.21 -48.35 -9.76
N ALA A 273 10.61 -48.23 -11.04
CA ALA A 273 11.89 -48.12 -11.73
C ALA A 273 11.55 -47.75 -13.19
N ASP A 274 12.43 -47.05 -13.90
CA ASP A 274 12.76 -47.49 -15.25
C ASP A 274 14.12 -46.97 -15.70
N ALA A 275 14.87 -47.90 -16.28
CA ALA A 275 16.21 -47.72 -16.80
C ALA A 275 16.10 -47.32 -18.28
N VAL A 276 16.84 -46.30 -18.70
CA VAL A 276 17.18 -46.12 -20.11
C VAL A 276 18.67 -45.85 -20.21
N GLU A 277 19.35 -46.78 -20.87
CA GLU A 277 20.74 -46.76 -21.26
C GLU A 277 21.03 -45.69 -22.33
N ASP A 278 22.31 -45.32 -22.40
CA ASP A 278 23.08 -44.87 -23.56
C ASP A 278 22.73 -43.54 -24.24
N ALA A 279 23.64 -42.56 -24.06
CA ALA A 279 24.40 -42.00 -25.18
C ALA A 279 25.60 -41.19 -24.68
N ASP A 280 26.80 -41.69 -25.00
CA ASP A 280 28.05 -40.94 -25.04
C ASP A 280 27.90 -39.64 -25.85
N THR A 281 28.20 -38.51 -25.22
CA THR A 281 28.72 -37.33 -25.92
C THR A 281 29.88 -36.72 -25.13
N ASP A 282 31.08 -37.14 -25.51
CA ASP A 282 32.32 -36.37 -25.32
C ASP A 282 32.13 -34.95 -25.85
N VAL A 283 32.07 -33.98 -24.95
CA VAL A 283 32.29 -32.56 -25.27
C VAL A 283 33.47 -32.10 -24.43
N GLU A 284 34.66 -32.16 -25.05
CA GLU A 284 35.86 -31.48 -24.55
C GLU A 284 35.59 -29.98 -24.43
N VAL A 285 35.56 -29.48 -23.20
CA VAL A 285 35.52 -28.05 -22.89
C VAL A 285 36.97 -27.58 -22.77
N PRO A 286 37.47 -26.67 -23.63
CA PRO A 286 38.81 -26.14 -23.47
C PRO A 286 38.85 -25.14 -22.31
N THR A 287 39.53 -25.52 -21.23
CA THR A 287 39.97 -24.58 -20.18
C THR A 287 41.08 -23.69 -20.76
N GLN A 288 40.71 -22.50 -21.25
CA GLN A 288 41.66 -21.42 -21.46
C GLN A 288 41.64 -20.46 -20.27
N SER A 289 42.70 -20.54 -19.48
CA SER A 289 43.09 -19.56 -18.46
C SER A 289 43.43 -18.24 -19.15
N MET A 290 42.59 -17.22 -19.02
CA MET A 290 42.96 -15.84 -19.37
C MET A 290 43.49 -15.13 -18.13
N SER A 291 44.78 -14.82 -18.19
CA SER A 291 45.50 -14.02 -17.23
C SER A 291 44.99 -12.58 -17.21
N THR A 292 44.72 -12.07 -16.01
CA THR A 292 44.54 -10.66 -15.67
C THR A 292 45.87 -9.92 -15.77
N GLU A 293 46.24 -9.45 -16.96
CA GLU A 293 47.32 -8.46 -17.19
C GLU A 293 47.35 -8.07 -18.68
N GLU A 294 46.42 -7.22 -19.17
CA GLU A 294 46.59 -6.37 -20.40
C GLU A 294 45.32 -5.57 -20.76
N LEU A 295 44.85 -4.66 -19.90
CA LEU A 295 43.87 -3.63 -20.29
C LEU A 295 44.24 -2.25 -19.72
N LEU A 296 45.51 -1.89 -19.89
CA LEU A 296 46.04 -0.53 -19.73
C LEU A 296 46.88 -0.18 -20.96
N ALA A 297 46.23 0.17 -22.06
CA ALA A 297 46.79 1.05 -23.10
C ALA A 297 45.68 1.43 -24.07
N ASP A 298 45.80 2.64 -24.62
CA ASP A 298 45.09 3.14 -25.81
C ASP A 298 43.73 3.82 -25.62
N SER A 299 43.78 5.08 -25.16
CA SER A 299 42.96 6.17 -25.71
C SER A 299 43.49 7.53 -25.21
N SER A 300 44.68 7.88 -25.71
CA SER A 300 45.25 9.23 -25.64
C SER A 300 45.81 9.55 -27.02
N ASP A 301 45.01 10.19 -27.88
CA ASP A 301 45.40 11.30 -28.78
C ASP A 301 44.32 11.52 -29.84
N ALA A 302 43.61 12.64 -29.75
CA ALA A 302 42.97 13.29 -30.89
C ALA A 302 42.71 14.76 -30.53
N LEU A 303 43.79 15.53 -30.45
CA LEU A 303 43.75 16.96 -30.68
C LEU A 303 43.41 17.21 -32.16
N GLN A 304 42.28 17.86 -32.44
CA GLN A 304 42.23 18.73 -33.61
C GLN A 304 41.31 19.93 -33.42
N ALA A 305 41.94 21.09 -33.58
CA ALA A 305 41.38 22.42 -33.53
C ALA A 305 40.44 22.71 -34.71
N ALA A 306 39.36 23.44 -34.43
CA ALA A 306 38.72 24.39 -35.34
C ALA A 306 37.90 25.34 -34.43
N ASP A 307 38.39 26.55 -34.20
CA ASP A 307 38.17 27.74 -35.02
C ASP A 307 36.95 28.52 -34.53
N MET A 308 37.22 29.71 -33.98
CA MET A 308 36.21 30.67 -33.56
C MET A 308 35.47 31.23 -34.78
N PRO A 309 34.25 31.74 -34.59
CA PRO A 309 34.14 33.15 -34.91
C PRO A 309 33.57 34.00 -33.77
N ASP A 310 34.31 35.10 -33.61
CA ASP A 310 33.95 36.39 -33.05
C ASP A 310 32.63 36.91 -33.67
N GLY A 311 31.75 37.47 -32.84
CA GLY A 311 30.41 37.87 -33.25
C GLY A 311 29.66 38.59 -32.13
N ALA A 312 30.04 39.84 -31.93
CA ALA A 312 29.34 40.83 -31.12
C ALA A 312 27.83 40.88 -31.43
N ASP A 313 27.01 40.99 -30.39
CA ASP A 313 25.87 41.89 -30.47
C ASP A 313 25.57 42.51 -29.10
N GLU A 314 25.58 43.83 -29.09
CA GLU A 314 25.25 44.71 -27.99
C GLU A 314 23.74 44.99 -28.03
N ALA A 315 23.05 44.72 -26.93
CA ALA A 315 21.76 45.35 -26.59
C ALA A 315 21.63 45.21 -25.07
N ASP A 316 22.05 46.18 -24.26
CA ASP A 316 21.37 47.47 -24.05
C ASP A 316 19.93 47.26 -23.58
N SER A 317 19.77 47.21 -22.26
CA SER A 317 18.50 47.42 -21.55
C SER A 317 18.85 47.86 -20.13
N ASP A 318 19.05 49.17 -20.02
CA ASP A 318 18.76 49.96 -18.82
C ASP A 318 17.41 49.54 -18.23
N ASP A 319 17.37 49.16 -16.95
CA ASP A 319 16.19 49.41 -16.12
C ASP A 319 16.64 49.74 -14.69
N GLU A 320 16.46 51.00 -14.33
CA GLU A 320 16.80 51.64 -13.07
C GLU A 320 15.87 51.16 -11.92
N PRO A 321 16.34 51.15 -10.66
CA PRO A 321 15.55 50.73 -9.52
C PRO A 321 14.66 51.87 -8.99
N THR A 322 13.33 51.73 -9.09
CA THR A 322 12.41 52.65 -8.39
C THR A 322 12.15 52.17 -6.96
N GLN A 323 12.83 52.81 -6.01
CA GLN A 323 12.42 52.86 -4.62
C GLN A 323 11.11 53.64 -4.48
N VAL A 324 10.13 53.12 -3.75
CA VAL A 324 9.04 53.92 -3.19
C VAL A 324 8.96 53.65 -1.68
N ALA A 325 9.20 54.72 -0.93
CA ALA A 325 9.12 54.77 0.53
C ALA A 325 7.66 54.68 1.04
N PRO A 326 7.45 54.27 2.31
CA PRO A 326 6.14 54.16 2.91
C PRO A 326 5.56 55.54 3.30
N THR A 327 4.31 55.80 2.91
CA THR A 327 3.53 56.94 3.39
C THR A 327 2.69 56.56 4.60
N VAL A 328 2.87 57.38 5.63
CA VAL A 328 2.19 57.45 6.91
C VAL A 328 0.70 57.70 6.74
N ALA A 329 -0.15 56.94 7.43
CA ALA A 329 -1.51 57.35 7.74
C ALA A 329 -1.77 57.12 9.24
N ALA A 330 -1.49 58.15 10.03
CA ALA A 330 -2.03 58.29 11.36
C ALA A 330 -3.54 58.56 11.25
N SER A 331 -4.35 57.70 11.87
CA SER A 331 -5.74 58.03 12.24
C SER A 331 -5.77 58.21 13.75
N ASP A 332 -5.68 59.49 14.11
CA ASP A 332 -6.09 60.07 15.37
C ASP A 332 -7.63 60.17 15.37
N THR A 333 -8.29 59.95 16.52
CA THR A 333 -9.52 60.63 17.01
C THR A 333 -10.49 59.70 17.76
N SER A 334 -10.73 60.09 19.02
CA SER A 334 -11.90 59.84 19.89
C SER A 334 -12.08 58.44 20.49
N GLU A 335 -12.38 58.24 21.77
CA GLU A 335 -12.90 59.10 22.85
C GLU A 335 -12.78 58.29 24.17
N PRO A 336 -12.56 58.94 25.32
CA PRO A 336 -13.04 58.40 26.59
C PRO A 336 -13.90 59.43 27.33
N ASP A 337 -15.13 59.05 27.70
CA ASP A 337 -15.78 59.62 28.88
C ASP A 337 -16.92 58.71 29.40
N SER A 338 -17.05 58.70 30.73
CA SER A 338 -18.01 57.99 31.62
C SER A 338 -17.74 56.53 32.01
#